data_AF-A0ABD2NXC1-F1
#
_entry.id   AF-A0ABD2NXC1-F1
#
_cell.length_a   1.000
_cell.length_b   1.000
_cell.length_c   1.000
_cell.angle_alpha   90.00
_cell.angle_beta   90.00
_cell.angle_gamma   90.00
#
_symmetry.space_group_name_H-M   'P 1'
#
loop_
_entity.id
_entity.type
_entity.pdbx_description
1 polymer ?
#
loop_
_entity_poly.entity_id
_entity_poly.type
_entity_poly.pdbx_seq_one_letter_code
_entity_poly.pdbx_strand_id
1 'polypeptide(L)'
;MYENTVHPYVGFFILDEPILMINDLNLIEHILIKDFTNFKDRVPVVDPNIDSLGNKMLFFQKSHFWYTGRKRLSRSFTLAKMRSKFERMKNCAESMKNWIRKSLNSQKNTLEIKELFAKFTVDILSTSFYSIETNSFEKEDSPFIELTRRTANWQNLWQALQVIYLYLSPHFTRILKLKIMNEANSEFFRNIAWNLINSREKQDIKRNDLVDILLEIKKRENIRNKYSEGMYCSLKQYFTHLISLKRGYS
;
A
#
# COMPACT_ATOMS: atom_id res chain seq x y z
N MET A 1 21.46 -12.31 -15.68
CA MET A 1 22.44 -11.27 -15.28
C MET A 1 23.06 -11.61 -13.95
N TYR A 2 22.30 -11.71 -12.85
CA TYR A 2 22.83 -11.97 -11.50
C TYR A 2 23.76 -13.19 -11.40
N GLU A 3 23.35 -14.33 -11.96
CA GLU A 3 24.13 -15.59 -11.93
C GLU A 3 25.35 -15.59 -12.87
N ASN A 4 25.42 -14.66 -13.82
CA ASN A 4 26.43 -14.65 -14.89
C ASN A 4 27.48 -13.54 -14.72
N THR A 5 27.35 -12.70 -13.69
CA THR A 5 28.27 -11.58 -13.45
C THR A 5 29.20 -11.91 -12.30
N VAL A 6 30.48 -12.13 -12.61
CA VAL A 6 31.54 -12.42 -11.62
C VAL A 6 31.96 -11.17 -10.83
N HIS A 7 31.60 -9.97 -11.31
CA HIS A 7 32.01 -8.71 -10.72
C HIS A 7 31.15 -8.29 -9.51
N PRO A 8 31.73 -7.62 -8.50
CA PRO A 8 31.03 -7.20 -7.28
C PRO A 8 29.94 -6.15 -7.54
N TYR A 9 30.01 -5.42 -8.65
CA TYR A 9 28.98 -4.49 -9.12
C TYR A 9 29.05 -4.34 -10.64
N VAL A 10 27.93 -3.97 -11.25
CA VAL A 10 27.78 -3.74 -12.68
C VAL A 10 26.97 -2.46 -12.91
N GLY A 11 27.51 -1.54 -13.70
CA GLY A 11 26.80 -0.35 -14.15
C GLY A 11 26.12 -0.58 -15.49
N PHE A 12 24.89 -0.10 -15.64
CA PHE A 12 24.19 -0.06 -16.92
C PHE A 12 23.20 1.12 -16.94
N PHE A 13 22.70 1.44 -18.12
CA PHE A 13 21.69 2.48 -18.27
C PHE A 13 20.32 1.83 -18.49
N ILE A 14 19.33 2.37 -17.79
CA ILE A 14 17.93 2.17 -18.14
C ILE A 14 17.45 3.49 -18.73
N LEU A 15 17.18 3.52 -20.03
CA LEU A 15 16.88 4.76 -20.76
C LEU A 15 18.02 5.78 -20.54
N ASP A 16 17.70 6.92 -19.93
CA ASP A 16 18.60 8.01 -19.58
C ASP A 16 19.15 7.93 -18.14
N GLU A 17 18.68 6.97 -17.33
CA GLU A 17 19.04 6.85 -15.92
C GLU A 17 20.19 5.85 -15.71
N PRO A 18 21.32 6.26 -15.08
CA PRO A 18 22.41 5.36 -14.73
C PRO A 18 22.01 4.49 -13.53
N ILE A 19 22.12 3.17 -13.68
CA ILE A 19 21.80 2.18 -12.64
C ILE A 19 23.06 1.41 -12.27
N LEU A 20 23.30 1.29 -10.97
CA LEU A 20 24.36 0.46 -10.41
C LEU A 20 23.75 -0.76 -9.72
N MET A 21 24.01 -1.94 -10.29
CA MET A 21 23.63 -3.23 -9.70
C MET A 21 24.77 -3.73 -8.81
N ILE A 22 24.43 -4.08 -7.57
CA ILE A 22 25.38 -4.52 -6.55
C ILE A 22 25.19 -6.02 -6.32
N ASN A 23 26.28 -6.78 -6.44
CA ASN A 23 26.30 -8.24 -6.26
C ASN A 23 27.18 -8.68 -5.08
N ASP A 24 27.93 -7.77 -4.46
CA ASP A 24 28.76 -8.06 -3.29
C ASP A 24 28.02 -7.79 -1.96
N LEU A 25 28.09 -8.75 -1.04
CA LEU A 25 27.40 -8.67 0.26
C LEU A 25 27.92 -7.54 1.15
N ASN A 26 29.23 -7.24 1.12
CA ASN A 26 29.77 -6.16 1.93
C ASN A 26 29.27 -4.81 1.41
N LEU A 27 29.23 -4.62 0.09
CA LEU A 27 28.67 -3.41 -0.52
C LEU A 27 27.17 -3.27 -0.22
N ILE A 28 26.39 -4.37 -0.28
CA ILE A 28 24.97 -4.37 0.10
C ILE A 28 24.79 -3.97 1.57
N GLU A 29 25.61 -4.50 2.48
CA GLU A 29 25.59 -4.14 3.90
C GLU A 29 25.89 -2.65 4.09
N HIS A 30 26.88 -2.11 3.38
CA HIS A 30 27.19 -0.68 3.41
C HIS A 30 26.00 0.16 2.96
N ILE A 31 25.40 -0.16 1.81
CA ILE A 31 24.30 0.64 1.24
C ILE A 31 23.03 0.56 2.09
N LEU A 32 22.66 -0.63 2.55
CA LEU A 32 21.38 -0.86 3.23
C LEU A 32 21.43 -0.63 4.75
N ILE A 33 22.61 -0.69 5.36
CA ILE A 33 22.78 -0.64 6.83
C ILE A 33 23.74 0.46 7.25
N LYS A 34 25.03 0.36 6.94
CA LYS A 34 26.06 1.25 7.51
C LYS A 34 25.92 2.69 7.05
N ASP A 35 25.74 2.87 5.74
CA ASP A 35 25.67 4.17 5.06
C ASP A 35 24.25 4.50 4.59
N PHE A 36 23.23 3.88 5.20
CA PHE A 36 21.81 4.01 4.81
C PHE A 36 21.34 5.47 4.72
N THR A 37 21.90 6.37 5.52
CA THR A 37 21.57 7.81 5.48
C THR A 37 21.80 8.45 4.12
N ASN A 38 22.77 7.91 3.34
CA ASN A 38 23.11 8.35 1.99
C ASN A 38 22.18 7.72 0.93
N PHE A 39 21.63 6.52 1.20
CA PHE A 39 20.85 5.71 0.24
C PHE A 39 19.38 5.49 0.64
N LYS A 40 18.83 6.41 1.42
CA LYS A 40 17.48 6.29 2.02
C LYS A 40 16.32 6.38 1.02
N ASP A 41 16.52 7.04 -0.12
CA ASP A 41 15.48 7.33 -1.09
C ASP A 41 15.42 6.28 -2.20
N ARG A 42 14.21 5.81 -2.51
CA ARG A 42 13.96 4.81 -3.57
C ARG A 42 13.83 5.50 -4.91
N VAL A 43 14.04 4.82 -6.03
CA VAL A 43 13.94 5.44 -7.37
C VAL A 43 12.56 6.01 -7.72
N PRO A 44 11.43 5.29 -7.60
CA PRO A 44 10.17 5.77 -8.16
C PRO A 44 9.74 7.11 -7.55
N VAL A 45 9.27 8.01 -8.41
CA VAL A 45 8.71 9.32 -8.04
C VAL A 45 7.33 9.43 -8.64
N VAL A 46 6.36 9.79 -7.81
CA VAL A 46 5.00 10.12 -8.25
C VAL A 46 4.84 11.63 -8.13
N ASP A 47 4.43 12.31 -9.20
CA ASP A 47 4.23 13.76 -9.15
C ASP A 47 3.01 14.10 -8.28
N PRO A 48 3.16 14.89 -7.21
CA PRO A 48 2.06 15.22 -6.30
C PRO A 48 0.94 16.06 -6.94
N ASN A 49 1.21 16.78 -8.03
CA ASN A 49 0.20 17.56 -8.76
C ASN A 49 -0.65 16.68 -9.68
N ILE A 50 -0.11 15.55 -10.14
CA ILE A 50 -0.80 14.59 -11.01
C ILE A 50 -1.53 13.54 -10.16
N ASP A 51 -0.85 12.99 -9.16
CA ASP A 51 -1.36 11.95 -8.27
C ASP A 51 -1.01 12.26 -6.80
N SER A 52 -1.82 13.14 -6.23
CA SER A 52 -1.70 13.61 -4.85
C SER A 52 -1.90 12.50 -3.82
N LEU A 53 -2.62 11.42 -4.14
CA LEU A 53 -2.87 10.30 -3.21
C LEU A 53 -1.77 9.25 -3.31
N GLY A 54 -1.40 8.87 -4.53
CA GLY A 54 -0.30 7.95 -4.83
C GLY A 54 1.04 8.46 -4.31
N ASN A 55 1.37 9.75 -4.51
CA ASN A 55 2.61 10.34 -3.99
C ASN A 55 2.77 10.13 -2.48
N LYS A 56 1.67 10.16 -1.73
CA LYS A 56 1.65 10.04 -0.27
C LYS A 56 1.70 8.61 0.25
N MET A 57 1.62 7.61 -0.63
CA MET A 57 1.84 6.22 -0.25
C MET A 57 3.27 6.06 0.27
N LEU A 58 3.43 5.30 1.35
CA LEU A 58 4.72 5.16 2.04
C LEU A 58 5.85 4.68 1.11
N PHE A 59 5.52 3.91 0.06
CA PHE A 59 6.50 3.42 -0.91
C PHE A 59 7.16 4.51 -1.77
N PHE A 60 6.49 5.64 -1.98
CA PHE A 60 6.95 6.72 -2.87
C PHE A 60 7.38 7.99 -2.11
N GLN A 61 7.10 8.06 -0.82
CA GLN A 61 7.59 9.13 0.04
C GLN A 61 9.12 9.10 0.15
N LYS A 62 9.73 10.27 0.31
CA LYS A 62 11.18 10.44 0.40
C LYS A 62 11.59 10.92 1.79
N SER A 63 12.81 10.57 2.19
CA SER A 63 13.56 11.17 3.27
C SER A 63 12.76 11.27 4.59
N HIS A 64 12.53 12.49 5.09
CA HIS A 64 11.90 12.73 6.38
C HIS A 64 10.45 12.22 6.44
N PHE A 65 9.70 12.36 5.34
CA PHE A 65 8.31 11.93 5.27
C PHE A 65 8.18 10.42 5.29
N TRP A 66 9.05 9.72 4.55
CA TRP A 66 9.13 8.27 4.61
C TRP A 66 9.49 7.78 6.02
N TYR A 67 10.54 8.36 6.63
CA TYR A 67 10.99 7.95 7.97
C TYR A 67 9.87 8.12 9.00
N THR A 68 9.20 9.28 9.00
CA THR A 68 8.11 9.58 9.93
C THR A 68 6.89 8.70 9.68
N GLY A 69 6.48 8.53 8.43
CA GLY A 69 5.37 7.66 8.04
C GLY A 69 5.63 6.20 8.42
N ARG A 70 6.82 5.68 8.13
CA ARG A 70 7.25 4.33 8.49
C ARG A 70 7.22 4.14 10.00
N LYS A 71 7.83 5.04 10.78
CA LYS A 71 7.88 4.95 12.24
C LYS A 71 6.48 4.89 12.87
N ARG A 72 5.53 5.65 12.31
CA ARG A 72 4.13 5.63 12.76
C ARG A 72 3.46 4.31 12.39
N LEU A 73 3.59 3.87 11.13
CA LEU A 73 2.96 2.66 10.62
C LEU A 73 3.51 1.40 11.32
N SER A 74 4.81 1.34 11.62
CA SER A 74 5.45 0.20 12.29
C SER A 74 4.84 -0.12 13.66
N ARG A 75 4.22 0.86 14.35
CA ARG A 75 3.52 0.62 15.63
C ARG A 75 2.33 -0.33 15.47
N SER A 76 1.74 -0.38 14.28
CA SER A 76 0.62 -1.26 13.94
C SER A 76 1.03 -2.72 13.72
N PHE A 77 2.32 -2.98 13.55
CA PHE A 77 2.90 -4.29 13.24
C PHE A 77 3.74 -4.86 14.40
N THR A 78 3.57 -4.35 15.61
CA THR A 78 4.18 -4.97 16.80
C THR A 78 3.65 -6.39 17.00
N LEU A 79 4.45 -7.26 17.63
CA LEU A 79 4.07 -8.64 17.90
C LEU A 79 2.71 -8.75 18.62
N ALA A 80 2.47 -7.88 19.61
CA ALA A 80 1.20 -7.85 20.33
C ALA A 80 0.00 -7.51 19.41
N LYS A 81 0.16 -6.52 18.51
CA LYS A 81 -0.89 -6.13 17.54
C LYS A 81 -1.09 -7.18 16.45
N MET A 82 -0.04 -7.90 16.07
CA MET A 82 -0.17 -9.03 15.13
C MET A 82 -0.90 -10.21 15.79
N ARG A 83 -0.55 -10.56 17.04
CA ARG A 83 -1.26 -11.60 17.82
C ARG A 83 -2.74 -11.28 17.99
N SER A 84 -3.11 -10.02 18.25
CA SER A 84 -4.53 -9.64 18.36
C SER A 84 -5.35 -9.80 17.08
N LYS A 85 -4.68 -9.91 15.92
CA LYS A 85 -5.33 -10.10 14.61
C LYS A 85 -5.32 -11.56 14.15
N PHE A 86 -4.52 -12.40 14.80
CA PHE A 86 -4.23 -13.77 14.36
C PHE A 86 -5.48 -14.62 14.22
N GLU A 87 -6.43 -14.56 15.16
CA GLU A 87 -7.66 -15.36 15.07
C GLU A 87 -8.47 -15.02 13.81
N ARG A 88 -8.50 -13.73 13.43
CA ARG A 88 -9.21 -13.32 12.22
C ARG A 88 -8.50 -13.78 10.95
N MET A 89 -7.17 -13.76 10.94
CA MET A 89 -6.37 -14.32 9.84
C MET A 89 -6.59 -15.84 9.70
N LYS A 90 -6.70 -16.55 10.83
CA LYS A 90 -7.01 -17.98 10.86
C LYS A 90 -8.41 -18.26 10.28
N ASN A 91 -9.39 -17.41 10.57
CA ASN A 91 -10.72 -17.53 9.95
C ASN A 91 -10.65 -17.36 8.43
N CYS A 92 -9.87 -16.39 7.91
CA CYS A 92 -9.64 -16.25 6.47
C CYS A 92 -9.02 -17.53 5.85
N ALA A 93 -8.09 -18.18 6.57
CA ALA A 93 -7.45 -19.42 6.11
C ALA A 93 -8.43 -20.59 6.09
N GLU A 94 -9.31 -20.69 7.10
CA GLU A 94 -10.35 -21.73 7.11
C GLU A 94 -11.37 -21.52 5.99
N SER A 95 -11.75 -20.26 5.70
CA SER A 95 -12.60 -19.93 4.54
C SER A 95 -11.96 -20.35 3.23
N MET A 96 -10.67 -20.08 3.03
CA MET A 96 -9.90 -20.53 1.86
C MET A 96 -9.90 -22.06 1.75
N LYS A 97 -9.62 -22.77 2.84
CA LYS A 97 -9.60 -24.23 2.89
C LYS A 97 -10.97 -24.85 2.56
N ASN A 98 -12.04 -24.28 3.10
CA ASN A 98 -13.40 -24.72 2.80
C ASN A 98 -13.77 -24.47 1.34
N TRP A 99 -13.36 -23.34 0.77
CA TRP A 99 -13.55 -23.05 -0.64
C TRP A 99 -12.80 -24.05 -1.53
N ILE A 100 -11.53 -24.35 -1.25
CA ILE A 100 -10.74 -25.34 -2.00
C ILE A 100 -11.44 -26.71 -1.97
N ARG A 101 -11.89 -27.17 -0.80
CA ARG A 101 -12.61 -28.45 -0.67
C ARG A 101 -13.89 -28.49 -1.51
N LYS A 102 -14.68 -27.41 -1.49
CA LYS A 102 -15.90 -27.29 -2.31
C LYS A 102 -15.57 -27.31 -3.80
N SER A 103 -14.55 -26.59 -4.23
CA SER A 103 -14.14 -26.51 -5.63
C SER A 103 -13.61 -27.85 -6.15
N LEU A 104 -12.86 -28.62 -5.35
CA LEU A 104 -12.38 -29.97 -5.71
C LEU A 104 -13.51 -31.00 -5.82
N ASN A 105 -14.61 -30.81 -5.09
CA ASN A 105 -15.79 -31.65 -5.20
C ASN A 105 -16.71 -31.25 -6.37
N SER A 106 -16.43 -30.11 -7.02
CA SER A 106 -17.15 -29.66 -8.21
C SER A 106 -16.52 -30.27 -9.47
N GLN A 107 -17.25 -30.33 -10.60
CA GLN A 107 -16.74 -30.86 -11.87
C GLN A 107 -15.49 -30.13 -12.42
N LYS A 108 -15.09 -29.01 -11.80
CA LYS A 108 -13.94 -28.19 -12.19
C LYS A 108 -12.69 -28.62 -11.41
N ASN A 109 -11.94 -29.58 -11.96
CA ASN A 109 -10.69 -30.09 -11.36
C ASN A 109 -9.48 -29.15 -11.47
N THR A 110 -9.68 -27.87 -11.81
CA THR A 110 -8.59 -26.90 -11.97
C THR A 110 -8.84 -25.66 -11.12
N LEU A 111 -7.81 -25.21 -10.41
CA LEU A 111 -7.83 -24.02 -9.56
C LEU A 111 -6.82 -23.00 -10.08
N GLU A 112 -7.28 -21.78 -10.29
CA GLU A 112 -6.39 -20.67 -10.61
C GLU A 112 -5.76 -20.14 -9.30
N ILE A 113 -4.47 -20.42 -9.13
CA ILE A 113 -3.75 -20.18 -7.87
C ILE A 113 -3.56 -18.68 -7.60
N LYS A 114 -3.38 -17.85 -8.64
CA LYS A 114 -3.19 -16.41 -8.48
C LYS A 114 -4.44 -15.75 -7.88
N GLU A 115 -5.62 -16.12 -8.35
CA GLU A 115 -6.91 -15.63 -7.89
C GLU A 115 -7.24 -16.14 -6.49
N LEU A 116 -6.94 -17.41 -6.21
CA LEU A 116 -7.06 -18.00 -4.88
C LEU A 116 -6.26 -17.19 -3.84
N PHE A 117 -4.98 -16.91 -4.09
CA PHE A 117 -4.15 -16.13 -3.18
C PHE A 117 -4.50 -14.63 -3.19
N ALA A 118 -5.02 -14.09 -4.30
CA ALA A 118 -5.54 -12.72 -4.33
C ALA A 118 -6.74 -12.56 -3.40
N LYS A 119 -7.73 -13.47 -3.47
CA LYS A 119 -8.90 -13.51 -2.57
C LYS A 119 -8.47 -13.64 -1.10
N PHE A 120 -7.54 -14.55 -0.81
CA PHE A 120 -7.00 -14.75 0.54
C PHE A 120 -6.28 -13.50 1.08
N THR A 121 -5.42 -12.88 0.27
CA THR A 121 -4.67 -11.68 0.65
C THR A 121 -5.62 -10.51 0.92
N VAL A 122 -6.64 -10.33 0.08
CA VAL A 122 -7.68 -9.31 0.27
C VAL A 122 -8.40 -9.52 1.61
N ASP A 123 -8.85 -10.74 1.91
CA ASP A 123 -9.55 -11.04 3.16
C ASP A 123 -8.65 -10.79 4.38
N ILE A 124 -7.37 -11.18 4.32
CA ILE A 124 -6.42 -10.88 5.40
C ILE A 124 -6.25 -9.37 5.58
N LEU A 125 -6.05 -8.62 4.50
CA LEU A 125 -5.79 -7.19 4.56
C LEU A 125 -7.02 -6.41 5.04
N SER A 126 -8.20 -6.69 4.49
CA SER A 126 -9.46 -6.03 4.86
C SER A 126 -9.78 -6.23 6.34
N THR A 127 -9.62 -7.46 6.80
CA THR A 127 -9.88 -7.88 8.18
C THR A 127 -8.83 -7.34 9.14
N SER A 128 -7.54 -7.38 8.78
CA SER A 128 -6.43 -6.99 9.66
C SER A 128 -6.23 -5.47 9.77
N PHE A 129 -6.55 -4.72 8.72
CA PHE A 129 -6.32 -3.27 8.67
C PHE A 129 -7.58 -2.46 8.91
N TYR A 130 -8.71 -2.87 8.33
CA TYR A 130 -9.94 -2.10 8.36
C TYR A 130 -11.00 -2.70 9.29
N SER A 131 -10.74 -3.90 9.80
CA SER A 131 -11.72 -4.72 10.50
C SER A 131 -12.96 -5.06 9.70
N ILE A 132 -12.86 -5.09 8.37
CA ILE A 132 -13.95 -5.43 7.46
C ILE A 132 -13.85 -6.90 7.08
N GLU A 133 -14.93 -7.65 7.24
CA GLU A 133 -15.04 -9.02 6.73
C GLU A 133 -15.59 -8.96 5.31
N THR A 134 -14.72 -9.24 4.33
CA THR A 134 -15.06 -9.23 2.92
C THR A 134 -15.66 -10.54 2.42
N ASN A 135 -15.33 -11.66 3.08
CA ASN A 135 -15.75 -13.02 2.72
C ASN A 135 -15.58 -13.31 1.22
N SER A 136 -14.38 -13.04 0.70
CA SER A 136 -14.08 -13.05 -0.73
C SER A 136 -14.25 -14.41 -1.41
N PHE A 137 -14.30 -15.47 -0.61
CA PHE A 137 -14.53 -16.84 -1.07
C PHE A 137 -16.02 -17.20 -1.21
N GLU A 138 -16.91 -16.46 -0.57
CA GLU A 138 -18.37 -16.67 -0.64
C GLU A 138 -19.04 -15.63 -1.54
N LYS A 139 -18.53 -14.40 -1.54
CA LYS A 139 -19.05 -13.28 -2.32
C LYS A 139 -18.02 -12.89 -3.39
N GLU A 140 -18.28 -13.25 -4.63
CA GLU A 140 -17.37 -12.94 -5.74
C GLU A 140 -17.31 -11.44 -6.08
N ASP A 141 -18.32 -10.68 -5.69
CA ASP A 141 -18.50 -9.25 -5.97
C ASP A 141 -18.05 -8.33 -4.82
N SER A 142 -17.05 -8.77 -4.03
CA SER A 142 -16.46 -7.87 -3.04
C SER A 142 -15.71 -6.73 -3.75
N PRO A 143 -16.02 -5.46 -3.46
CA PRO A 143 -15.33 -4.30 -4.06
C PRO A 143 -13.80 -4.32 -3.88
N PHE A 144 -13.31 -4.97 -2.82
CA PHE A 144 -11.87 -5.14 -2.58
C PHE A 144 -11.22 -6.14 -3.54
N ILE A 145 -11.95 -7.20 -3.94
CA ILE A 145 -11.46 -8.15 -4.95
C ILE A 145 -11.42 -7.47 -6.30
N GLU A 146 -12.45 -6.71 -6.66
CA GLU A 146 -12.49 -5.97 -7.92
C GLU A 146 -11.33 -4.98 -8.02
N LEU A 147 -11.06 -4.22 -6.95
CA LEU A 147 -9.89 -3.36 -6.86
C LEU A 147 -8.58 -4.15 -7.08
N THR A 148 -8.45 -5.32 -6.45
CA THR A 148 -7.26 -6.16 -6.55
C THR A 148 -7.10 -6.73 -7.97
N ARG A 149 -8.18 -7.19 -8.59
CA ARG A 149 -8.18 -7.63 -9.99
C ARG A 149 -7.78 -6.48 -10.92
N ARG A 150 -8.34 -5.28 -10.72
CA ARG A 150 -8.04 -4.08 -11.53
C ARG A 150 -6.58 -3.63 -11.41
N THR A 151 -5.96 -3.80 -10.25
CA THR A 151 -4.57 -3.39 -9.98
C THR A 151 -3.55 -4.48 -10.29
N ALA A 152 -3.94 -5.76 -10.22
CA ALA A 152 -3.08 -6.91 -10.53
C ALA A 152 -3.27 -7.45 -11.97
N ASN A 153 -4.02 -6.74 -12.80
CA ASN A 153 -4.23 -7.08 -14.20
C ASN A 153 -3.06 -6.63 -15.08
N TRP A 154 -1.97 -7.39 -15.02
CA TRP A 154 -0.79 -7.18 -15.87
C TRP A 154 -1.05 -7.41 -17.37
N GLN A 155 -2.22 -7.94 -17.77
CA GLN A 155 -2.59 -8.04 -19.18
C GLN A 155 -2.96 -6.68 -19.78
N ASN A 156 -3.29 -5.69 -18.93
CA ASN A 156 -3.44 -4.33 -19.38
C ASN A 156 -2.07 -3.71 -19.66
N LEU A 157 -1.64 -3.80 -20.92
CA LEU A 157 -0.36 -3.26 -21.41
C LEU A 157 -0.16 -1.81 -21.00
N TRP A 158 -1.23 -1.00 -20.99
CA TRP A 158 -1.13 0.39 -20.55
C TRP A 158 -0.69 0.47 -19.08
N GLN A 159 -1.37 -0.22 -18.17
CA GLN A 159 -1.01 -0.25 -16.75
C GLN A 159 0.40 -0.80 -16.52
N ALA A 160 0.79 -1.86 -17.23
CA ALA A 160 2.14 -2.41 -17.16
C ALA A 160 3.19 -1.36 -17.57
N LEU A 161 2.94 -0.64 -18.68
CA LEU A 161 3.80 0.47 -19.11
C LEU A 161 3.85 1.60 -18.07
N GLN A 162 2.72 1.96 -17.44
CA GLN A 162 2.71 2.99 -16.40
C GLN A 162 3.63 2.62 -15.22
N VAL A 163 3.59 1.35 -14.79
CA VAL A 163 4.47 0.85 -13.72
C VAL A 163 5.92 0.88 -14.19
N ILE A 164 6.23 0.39 -15.39
CA ILE A 164 7.59 0.41 -15.94
C ILE A 164 8.13 1.83 -15.94
N TYR A 165 7.44 2.80 -16.57
CA TYR A 165 7.90 4.19 -16.63
C TYR A 165 8.06 4.85 -15.26
N LEU A 166 7.26 4.48 -14.26
CA LEU A 166 7.45 4.93 -12.88
C LEU A 166 8.82 4.55 -12.31
N TYR A 167 9.33 3.38 -12.67
CA TYR A 167 10.62 2.87 -12.18
C TYR A 167 11.79 3.22 -13.08
N LEU A 168 11.58 3.43 -14.39
CA LEU A 168 12.67 3.67 -15.34
C LEU A 168 13.10 5.14 -15.44
N SER A 169 12.17 6.11 -15.39
CA SER A 169 12.56 7.53 -15.46
C SER A 169 11.44 8.47 -14.96
N PRO A 170 11.68 9.25 -13.89
CA PRO A 170 10.72 10.23 -13.36
C PRO A 170 10.28 11.27 -14.39
N HIS A 171 11.13 11.62 -15.35
CA HIS A 171 10.85 12.65 -16.35
C HIS A 171 9.63 12.30 -17.20
N PHE A 172 9.50 11.04 -17.62
CA PHE A 172 8.36 10.59 -18.44
C PHE A 172 7.05 10.52 -17.65
N THR A 173 7.11 10.27 -16.34
CA THR A 173 5.90 10.19 -15.50
C THR A 173 5.09 11.49 -15.52
N ARG A 174 5.79 12.64 -15.57
CA ARG A 174 5.17 13.97 -15.62
C ARG A 174 4.57 14.27 -17.00
N ILE A 175 5.26 13.91 -18.07
CA ILE A 175 4.81 14.12 -19.45
C ILE A 175 3.56 13.29 -19.74
N LEU A 176 3.59 12.01 -19.39
CA LEU A 176 2.50 11.06 -19.63
C LEU A 176 1.37 11.14 -18.58
N LYS A 177 1.50 12.03 -17.59
CA LYS A 177 0.54 12.22 -16.48
C LYS A 177 0.15 10.90 -15.80
N LEU A 178 1.16 10.06 -15.53
CA LEU A 178 0.96 8.73 -14.97
C LEU A 178 0.47 8.83 -13.52
N LYS A 179 -0.57 8.07 -13.19
CA LYS A 179 -1.14 7.96 -11.84
C LYS A 179 -1.02 6.53 -11.34
N ILE A 180 -0.55 6.36 -10.12
CA ILE A 180 -0.60 5.08 -9.41
C ILE A 180 -2.00 4.87 -8.84
N MET A 181 -2.60 5.95 -8.34
CA MET A 181 -3.97 5.98 -7.87
C MET A 181 -4.84 6.70 -8.89
N ASN A 182 -5.49 5.94 -9.76
CA ASN A 182 -6.52 6.49 -10.65
C ASN A 182 -7.74 6.99 -9.82
N GLU A 183 -8.65 7.72 -10.47
CA GLU A 183 -9.78 8.34 -9.76
C GLU A 183 -10.67 7.29 -9.09
N ALA A 184 -11.00 6.20 -9.79
CA ALA A 184 -11.84 5.14 -9.26
C ALA A 184 -11.22 4.40 -8.06
N ASN A 185 -9.91 4.13 -8.08
CA ASN A 185 -9.20 3.55 -6.94
C ASN A 185 -9.14 4.56 -5.78
N SER A 186 -8.86 5.84 -6.10
CA SER A 186 -8.82 6.92 -5.11
C SER A 186 -10.13 6.97 -4.38
N GLU A 187 -11.24 7.18 -5.10
CA GLU A 187 -12.61 7.29 -4.60
C GLU A 187 -12.99 6.10 -3.72
N PHE A 188 -12.70 4.88 -4.18
CA PHE A 188 -12.94 3.66 -3.41
C PHE A 188 -12.29 3.71 -2.02
N PHE A 189 -10.99 4.00 -1.96
CA PHE A 189 -10.28 4.12 -0.68
C PHE A 189 -10.77 5.32 0.15
N ARG A 190 -11.18 6.42 -0.49
CA ARG A 190 -11.78 7.57 0.23
C ARG A 190 -13.04 7.13 0.95
N ASN A 191 -13.95 6.49 0.24
CA ASN A 191 -15.26 6.12 0.75
C ASN A 191 -15.13 5.12 1.91
N ILE A 192 -14.26 4.12 1.78
CA ILE A 192 -13.98 3.17 2.88
C ILE A 192 -13.44 3.90 4.11
N ALA A 193 -12.40 4.71 3.94
CA ALA A 193 -11.80 5.43 5.06
C ALA A 193 -12.82 6.30 5.79
N TRP A 194 -13.67 6.99 5.03
CA TRP A 194 -14.70 7.85 5.57
C TRP A 194 -15.80 7.13 6.32
N ASN A 195 -16.34 6.08 5.73
CA ASN A 195 -17.37 5.27 6.36
C ASN A 195 -16.86 4.67 7.68
N LEU A 196 -15.61 4.22 7.68
CA LEU A 196 -14.94 3.64 8.85
C LEU A 196 -14.68 4.65 9.96
N ILE A 197 -14.24 5.87 9.62
CA ILE A 197 -14.01 6.94 10.59
C ILE A 197 -15.33 7.41 11.17
N ASN A 198 -16.32 7.73 10.32
CA ASN A 198 -17.62 8.25 10.75
C ASN A 198 -18.39 7.24 11.61
N SER A 199 -18.34 5.96 11.25
CA SER A 199 -18.98 4.90 12.04
C SER A 199 -18.34 4.77 13.43
N ARG A 200 -17.01 4.82 13.51
CA ARG A 200 -16.28 4.72 14.79
C ARG A 200 -16.47 5.94 15.68
N GLU A 201 -16.48 7.15 15.11
CA GLU A 201 -16.73 8.38 15.88
C GLU A 201 -18.15 8.41 16.48
N LYS A 202 -19.15 7.78 15.81
CA LYS A 202 -20.52 7.69 16.32
C LYS A 202 -20.73 6.61 17.38
N GLN A 203 -20.03 5.48 17.27
CA GLN A 203 -20.29 4.30 18.09
C GLN A 203 -19.33 4.15 19.29
N ASP A 204 -18.25 4.96 19.36
CA ASP A 204 -17.17 4.87 20.35
C ASP A 204 -16.58 3.44 20.51
N ILE A 205 -16.59 2.67 19.43
CA ILE A 205 -16.09 1.29 19.42
C ILE A 205 -14.60 1.27 19.07
N LYS A 206 -13.81 0.62 19.93
CA LYS A 206 -12.38 0.35 19.71
C LYS A 206 -12.17 -1.09 19.22
N ARG A 207 -11.53 -1.25 18.06
CA ARG A 207 -11.25 -2.54 17.39
C ARG A 207 -9.76 -2.89 17.27
N ASN A 208 -8.88 -2.01 17.74
CA ASN A 208 -7.42 -2.13 17.74
C ASN A 208 -6.80 -2.35 16.35
N ASP A 209 -7.39 -1.78 15.30
CA ASP A 209 -6.92 -1.87 13.91
C ASP A 209 -6.18 -0.60 13.44
N LEU A 210 -5.90 -0.49 12.13
CA LEU A 210 -5.22 0.71 11.62
C LEU A 210 -6.06 1.96 11.77
N VAL A 211 -7.38 1.88 11.69
CA VAL A 211 -8.25 3.05 11.79
C VAL A 211 -8.18 3.63 13.20
N ASP A 212 -8.17 2.80 14.22
CA ASP A 212 -8.02 3.26 15.61
C ASP A 212 -6.68 3.95 15.87
N ILE A 213 -5.60 3.42 15.28
CA ILE A 213 -4.28 4.04 15.38
C ILE A 213 -4.27 5.39 14.68
N LEU A 214 -4.94 5.50 13.52
CA LEU A 214 -5.09 6.77 12.81
C LEU A 214 -5.93 7.79 13.60
N LEU A 215 -7.01 7.35 14.25
CA LEU A 215 -7.82 8.20 15.13
C LEU A 215 -7.05 8.65 16.38
N GLU A 216 -6.23 7.78 16.97
CA GLU A 216 -5.35 8.12 18.09
C GLU A 216 -4.28 9.14 17.70
N ILE A 217 -3.70 9.00 16.49
CA ILE A 217 -2.78 9.99 15.91
C ILE A 217 -3.51 11.32 15.72
N LYS A 218 -4.70 11.32 15.09
CA LYS A 218 -5.54 12.53 14.90
C LYS A 218 -5.81 13.25 16.22
N LYS A 219 -6.21 12.51 17.28
CA LYS A 219 -6.47 13.08 18.61
C LYS A 219 -5.21 13.68 19.24
N ARG A 220 -4.08 12.96 19.22
CA ARG A 220 -2.81 13.45 19.78
C ARG A 220 -2.24 14.65 19.03
N GLU A 221 -2.47 14.73 17.73
CA GLU A 221 -2.03 15.85 16.89
C GLU A 221 -2.95 17.07 17.06
N ASN A 222 -4.26 16.88 17.20
CA ASN A 222 -5.17 18.00 17.55
C ASN A 222 -4.78 18.72 18.85
N ILE A 223 -4.14 18.02 19.79
CA ILE A 223 -3.59 18.59 21.04
C ILE A 223 -2.29 19.38 20.78
N ARG A 224 -1.56 19.10 19.69
CA ARG A 224 -0.28 19.77 19.31
C ARG A 224 -0.44 20.91 18.29
N ASN A 225 -1.67 21.27 17.90
CA ASN A 225 -1.99 22.36 16.96
C ASN A 225 -1.65 23.79 17.48
N LYS A 226 -0.46 24.00 18.05
CA LYS A 226 0.11 25.34 18.17
C LYS A 226 1.52 25.49 17.59
N TYR A 227 2.25 24.39 17.33
CA TYR A 227 3.59 24.46 16.75
C TYR A 227 3.92 23.21 15.94
N SER A 228 3.82 23.29 14.61
CA SER A 228 4.70 22.66 13.59
C SER A 228 3.95 22.38 12.28
N GLU A 229 4.02 23.31 11.32
CA GLU A 229 3.37 23.22 10.00
C GLU A 229 4.00 22.20 9.02
N GLY A 230 5.17 21.61 9.28
CA GLY A 230 5.82 20.71 8.31
C GLY A 230 5.44 19.22 8.41
N MET A 231 4.90 18.79 9.55
CA MET A 231 4.80 17.37 9.94
C MET A 231 3.40 16.76 9.73
N TYR A 232 2.45 17.62 9.34
CA TYR A 232 1.03 17.34 9.08
C TYR A 232 0.77 16.76 7.67
N CYS A 233 1.80 16.48 6.87
CA CYS A 233 1.62 16.22 5.45
C CYS A 233 1.34 14.75 5.07
N SER A 234 2.08 13.75 5.52
CA SER A 234 2.01 12.45 4.81
C SER A 234 0.74 11.63 5.07
N LEU A 235 0.22 11.60 6.30
CA LEU A 235 -1.04 10.90 6.62
C LEU A 235 -2.22 11.87 6.67
N LYS A 236 -2.03 13.08 7.20
CA LYS A 236 -3.08 14.09 7.16
C LYS A 236 -3.24 14.71 5.76
N GLN A 237 -2.30 14.81 4.82
CA GLN A 237 -2.68 15.11 3.41
C GLN A 237 -3.19 13.88 2.65
N TYR A 238 -2.90 12.64 3.09
CA TYR A 238 -3.54 11.45 2.51
C TYR A 238 -5.02 11.40 2.91
N PHE A 239 -5.36 11.80 4.15
CA PHE A 239 -6.72 11.75 4.70
C PHE A 239 -7.45 13.11 4.75
N THR A 240 -6.81 14.23 5.05
CA THR A 240 -7.39 15.59 5.01
C THR A 240 -7.66 16.10 3.60
N HIS A 241 -6.96 15.61 2.58
CA HIS A 241 -7.40 15.87 1.21
C HIS A 241 -8.72 15.12 0.90
N LEU A 242 -8.99 14.00 1.58
CA LEU A 242 -10.29 13.34 1.57
C LEU A 242 -11.32 14.14 2.37
N ILE A 243 -10.89 14.80 3.46
CA ILE A 243 -11.67 15.69 4.36
C ILE A 243 -12.05 17.04 3.73
N SER A 244 -11.17 17.65 2.94
CA SER A 244 -11.36 19.01 2.43
C SER A 244 -12.19 19.09 1.15
N LEU A 245 -12.27 18.01 0.35
CA LEU A 245 -12.92 18.05 -0.96
C LEU A 245 -14.46 17.93 -0.94
N LYS A 246 -15.08 17.62 0.20
CA LYS A 246 -16.55 17.73 0.36
C LYS A 246 -17.01 19.14 0.75
N ARG A 247 -16.11 19.99 1.27
CA ARG A 247 -16.43 21.38 1.65
C ARG A 247 -16.41 22.37 0.47
N GLY A 248 -16.12 21.90 -0.75
CA GLY A 248 -16.15 22.71 -1.99
C GLY A 248 -17.36 22.45 -2.89
N TYR A 249 -18.33 21.65 -2.46
CA TYR A 249 -19.59 21.39 -3.16
C TYR A 249 -20.76 21.50 -2.18
N SER A 250 -20.92 22.69 -1.62
CA SER A 250 -22.14 23.13 -0.92
C SER A 250 -22.41 24.56 -1.34
#